data_AF-A0A0K0ES51-F1
#
_entry.id   AF-A0A0K0ES51-F1
#
_cell.length_a   1.000
_cell.length_b   1.000
_cell.length_c   1.000
_cell.angle_alpha   90.00
_cell.angle_beta   90.00
_cell.angle_gamma   90.00
#
_symmetry.space_group_name_H-M   'P 1'
#
loop_
_entity.id
_entity.type
_entity.pdbx_description
1 polymer ?
#
loop_
_entity_poly.entity_id
_entity_poly.type
_entity_poly.pdbx_seq_one_letter_code
_entity_poly.pdbx_strand_id
1 'polypeptide(L)'
;MKNGTYSSVRSGIIKLTPDSVKCKLYCRGLQCKYCNSKNWNDNETEIEGIYSNWITKNIIGMARPTEEAIEKYKIIEQFKEKNIKTIINLQIINEHSQCGPFLNNSGFSYDPEQFMSSGIYYYNFPIPDYEICSIQFIKGIMKVMHFSLNEGNIAIHCHAGLGRTGTIIAAYFIWHDKLNYYEAIQFVRKKRPRSIQSKMQIEFLKQFDDYCKKYEVLVPKINEKSFSWFIENQKLSLPTIQCQQYGHILKSVHEICKKLLQEIFQNEFVFEKVGNDNFYCIIGKLRVNWIPALTNHGKAATIYIVNVMENMELIFKDNETYEIIKRAQKNNIITFDKELHLYNTRELLIILEAQMKLIKTPIASKEELISIFTNNNNFNLCSSNITNSNCTWICFVQYLCQVFSVIMNEYYNIFVSILTVWLFGEEDVEIKCALFTYMKNLFTNHLKDQQLIENELRQIKNE
;
A
#
# COMPACT_ATOMS: atom_id res chain seq x y z
N MET A 1 22.71 22.89 1.64
CA MET A 1 23.71 21.83 1.45
C MET A 1 25.06 22.49 1.18
N LYS A 2 26.07 22.35 2.05
CA LYS A 2 27.46 22.49 1.58
C LYS A 2 27.64 21.36 0.57
N ASN A 3 27.71 21.74 -0.70
CA ASN A 3 27.68 20.86 -1.86
C ASN A 3 28.83 19.85 -1.81
N GLY A 4 28.53 18.61 -1.43
CA GLY A 4 29.23 17.48 -2.02
C GLY A 4 28.85 17.45 -3.49
N THR A 5 29.59 18.19 -4.32
CA THR A 5 29.41 18.25 -5.77
C THR A 5 29.57 16.84 -6.33
N TYR A 6 28.46 16.12 -6.46
CA TYR A 6 28.36 15.01 -7.40
C TYR A 6 28.49 15.63 -8.79
N SER A 7 29.73 15.85 -9.24
CA SER A 7 29.96 16.41 -10.56
C SER A 7 29.40 15.43 -11.58
N SER A 8 28.56 15.93 -12.47
CA SER A 8 28.10 15.17 -13.65
C SER A 8 29.28 14.54 -14.38
N VAL A 9 30.43 15.23 -14.36
CA VAL A 9 31.72 14.77 -14.83
C VAL A 9 32.15 13.47 -14.15
N ARG A 10 32.21 13.39 -12.81
CA ARG A 10 32.61 12.16 -12.11
C ARG A 10 31.68 10.99 -12.41
N SER A 11 30.37 11.21 -12.38
CA SER A 11 29.40 10.16 -12.72
C SER A 11 29.52 9.72 -14.18
N GLY A 12 29.73 10.64 -15.10
CA GLY A 12 29.97 10.36 -16.51
C GLY A 12 31.25 9.55 -16.75
N ILE A 13 32.35 9.93 -16.10
CA ILE A 13 33.63 9.21 -16.18
C ILE A 13 33.49 7.77 -15.66
N ILE A 14 32.84 7.58 -14.51
CA ILE A 14 32.61 6.24 -13.95
C ILE A 14 31.78 5.39 -14.90
N LYS A 15 30.74 5.97 -15.54
CA LYS A 15 29.87 5.26 -16.48
C LYS A 15 30.62 4.81 -17.75
N LEU A 16 31.52 5.66 -18.27
CA LEU A 16 32.34 5.38 -19.45
C LEU A 16 33.56 4.50 -19.16
N THR A 17 33.94 4.32 -17.91
CA THR A 17 35.06 3.46 -17.54
C THR A 17 34.71 2.00 -17.86
N PRO A 18 35.53 1.23 -18.60
CA PRO A 18 35.26 -0.18 -18.85
C PRO A 18 35.11 -0.98 -17.55
N ASP A 19 34.13 -1.89 -17.48
CA ASP A 19 33.89 -2.71 -16.29
C ASP A 19 35.14 -3.47 -15.84
N SER A 20 35.98 -3.88 -16.79
CA SER A 20 37.26 -4.57 -16.57
C SER A 20 38.29 -3.80 -15.74
N VAL A 21 38.14 -2.48 -15.59
CA VAL A 21 39.07 -1.64 -14.80
C VAL A 21 38.38 -0.85 -13.68
N LYS A 22 37.04 -0.82 -13.63
CA LYS A 22 36.28 -0.11 -12.56
C LYS A 22 36.72 -0.54 -11.16
N CYS A 23 36.86 -1.86 -10.94
CA CYS A 23 37.29 -2.43 -9.67
C CYS A 23 38.66 -1.89 -9.24
N LYS A 24 39.63 -1.92 -10.17
CA LYS A 24 41.00 -1.47 -9.91
C LYS A 24 41.04 0.02 -9.61
N LEU A 25 40.33 0.84 -10.38
CA LEU A 25 40.40 2.30 -10.30
C LEU A 25 39.61 2.88 -9.13
N TYR A 26 38.40 2.38 -8.87
CA TYR A 26 37.50 3.01 -7.89
C TYR A 26 37.37 2.24 -6.59
N CYS A 27 37.65 0.92 -6.60
CA CYS A 27 37.49 0.06 -5.43
C CYS A 27 38.82 -0.45 -4.87
N ARG A 28 39.96 -0.23 -5.55
CA ARG A 28 41.29 -0.81 -5.22
C ARG A 28 41.42 -2.32 -5.46
N GLY A 29 40.58 -2.90 -6.32
CA GLY A 29 40.66 -4.30 -6.75
C GLY A 29 40.65 -5.29 -5.57
N LEU A 30 41.65 -6.19 -5.53
CA LEU A 30 41.83 -7.17 -4.45
C LEU A 30 41.92 -6.54 -3.05
N GLN A 31 42.34 -5.28 -2.94
CA GLN A 31 42.42 -4.52 -1.69
C GLN A 31 41.12 -3.75 -1.37
N CYS A 32 39.99 -4.14 -1.97
CA CYS A 32 38.73 -3.44 -1.75
C CYS A 32 38.36 -3.38 -0.27
N LYS A 33 38.24 -2.16 0.26
CA LYS A 33 37.90 -1.91 1.68
C LYS A 33 36.59 -2.63 2.07
N TYR A 34 35.62 -2.66 1.16
CA TYR A 34 34.29 -3.22 1.42
C TYR A 34 34.21 -4.74 1.30
N CYS A 35 35.19 -5.40 0.65
CA CYS A 35 35.27 -6.86 0.59
C CYS A 35 36.21 -7.45 1.64
N ASN A 36 37.16 -6.67 2.13
CA ASN A 36 38.16 -7.14 3.07
C ASN A 36 37.75 -6.75 4.50
N SER A 37 37.26 -7.73 5.24
CA SER A 37 36.71 -7.61 6.61
C SER A 37 37.64 -6.95 7.62
N LYS A 38 38.98 -7.12 7.47
CA LYS A 38 40.01 -6.57 8.37
C LYS A 38 40.07 -5.03 8.41
N ASN A 39 39.36 -4.33 7.54
CA ASN A 39 39.45 -2.87 7.40
C ASN A 39 38.42 -2.08 8.21
N TRP A 40 37.59 -2.75 9.00
CA TRP A 40 36.49 -2.13 9.72
C TRP A 40 36.64 -2.32 11.22
N ASN A 41 36.38 -1.25 11.96
CA ASN A 41 36.36 -1.26 13.43
C ASN A 41 34.96 -1.64 13.93
N ASP A 42 34.84 -2.07 15.18
CA ASP A 42 33.57 -2.50 15.80
C ASP A 42 32.45 -1.44 15.69
N ASN A 43 32.80 -0.15 15.70
CA ASN A 43 31.84 0.95 15.55
C ASN A 43 31.34 1.19 14.11
N GLU A 44 31.93 0.52 13.11
CA GLU A 44 31.53 0.56 11.70
C GLU A 44 30.79 -0.72 11.26
N THR A 45 30.65 -1.71 12.16
CA THR A 45 30.14 -3.05 11.85
C THR A 45 29.10 -3.52 12.86
N GLU A 46 27.83 -3.37 12.51
CA GLU A 46 26.72 -3.98 13.26
C GLU A 46 26.67 -5.52 13.10
N ILE A 47 27.23 -6.02 12.00
CA ILE A 47 27.60 -7.41 11.74
C ILE A 47 29.13 -7.47 11.68
N GLU A 48 29.74 -8.15 12.65
CA GLU A 48 31.19 -8.31 12.71
C GLU A 48 31.72 -8.90 11.40
N GLY A 49 32.78 -8.30 10.86
CA GLY A 49 33.36 -8.67 9.58
C GLY A 49 32.75 -8.00 8.35
N ILE A 50 31.63 -7.27 8.47
CA ILE A 50 30.98 -6.54 7.35
C ILE A 50 30.70 -5.09 7.73
N TYR A 51 31.11 -4.16 6.86
CA TYR A 51 30.68 -2.76 6.97
C TYR A 51 29.16 -2.61 6.91
N SER A 52 28.53 -2.32 8.04
CA SER A 52 27.09 -2.46 8.20
C SER A 52 26.56 -1.51 9.27
N ASN A 53 25.41 -0.88 9.02
CA ASN A 53 24.76 0.02 9.97
C ASN A 53 23.25 -0.21 9.95
N TRP A 54 22.63 -0.16 11.11
CA TRP A 54 21.17 -0.09 11.22
C TRP A 54 20.67 1.28 10.76
N ILE A 55 19.84 1.30 9.72
CA ILE A 55 19.13 2.52 9.31
C ILE A 55 17.87 2.69 10.19
N THR A 56 17.20 1.58 10.50
CA THR A 56 16.09 1.51 11.47
C THR A 56 16.33 0.37 12.45
N LYS A 57 15.40 0.13 13.39
CA LYS A 57 15.44 -1.04 14.28
C LYS A 57 15.36 -2.38 13.53
N ASN A 58 14.92 -2.38 12.27
CA ASN A 58 14.59 -3.59 11.51
C ASN A 58 15.23 -3.63 10.10
N ILE A 59 15.89 -2.57 9.66
CA ILE A 59 16.55 -2.49 8.35
C ILE A 59 18.04 -2.18 8.55
N ILE A 60 18.90 -3.11 8.13
CA ILE A 60 20.35 -2.95 8.11
C ILE A 60 20.86 -2.81 6.68
N GLY A 61 21.66 -1.78 6.43
CA GLY A 61 22.38 -1.60 5.18
C GLY A 61 23.81 -2.10 5.35
N MET A 62 24.28 -2.98 4.46
CA MET A 62 25.59 -3.62 4.59
C MET A 62 26.35 -3.70 3.27
N ALA A 63 27.67 -3.86 3.32
CA ALA A 63 28.46 -4.30 2.17
C ALA A 63 28.17 -5.76 1.85
N ARG A 64 28.51 -6.23 0.64
CA ARG A 64 28.36 -7.65 0.30
C ARG A 64 29.20 -8.52 1.24
N PRO A 65 28.67 -9.66 1.72
CA PRO A 65 29.49 -10.63 2.42
C PRO A 65 30.50 -11.28 1.47
N THR A 66 31.52 -11.91 2.04
CA THR A 66 32.47 -12.75 1.31
C THR A 66 32.55 -14.11 1.99
N GLU A 67 32.78 -15.17 1.22
CA GLU A 67 32.96 -16.55 1.70
C GLU A 67 33.85 -16.62 2.97
N GLU A 68 35.07 -16.10 2.88
CA GLU A 68 36.03 -16.07 4.00
C GLU A 68 35.47 -15.37 5.25
N ALA A 69 34.73 -14.28 5.07
CA ALA A 69 34.17 -13.53 6.20
C ALA A 69 32.97 -14.27 6.82
N ILE A 70 32.15 -14.95 6.02
CA ILE A 70 31.00 -15.72 6.50
C ILE A 70 31.48 -16.78 7.48
N GLU A 71 32.50 -17.55 7.11
CA GLU A 71 33.09 -18.59 7.95
C GLU A 71 33.81 -17.97 9.16
N LYS A 72 34.73 -17.04 8.92
CA LYS A 72 35.61 -16.49 9.96
C LYS A 72 34.86 -15.80 11.09
N TYR A 73 33.84 -15.01 10.77
CA TYR A 73 33.08 -14.22 11.77
C TYR A 73 31.70 -14.84 12.05
N LYS A 74 31.44 -16.06 11.58
CA LYS A 74 30.17 -16.78 11.79
C LYS A 74 28.94 -15.93 11.46
N ILE A 75 28.95 -15.30 10.29
CA ILE A 75 27.99 -14.24 9.94
C ILE A 75 26.54 -14.74 9.95
N ILE A 76 26.31 -16.00 9.57
CA ILE A 76 24.97 -16.62 9.61
C ILE A 76 24.44 -16.70 11.06
N GLU A 77 25.30 -16.98 12.05
CA GLU A 77 24.91 -17.00 13.46
C GLU A 77 24.52 -15.58 13.93
N GLN A 78 25.32 -14.57 13.59
CA GLN A 78 25.01 -13.18 13.89
C GLN A 78 23.68 -12.73 13.26
N PHE A 79 23.36 -13.20 12.05
CA PHE A 79 22.08 -12.90 11.39
C PHE A 79 20.92 -13.49 12.18
N LYS A 80 21.03 -14.74 12.65
CA LYS A 80 20.01 -15.38 13.49
C LYS A 80 19.84 -14.65 14.82
N GLU A 81 20.93 -14.32 15.50
CA GLU A 81 20.92 -13.56 16.76
C GLU A 81 20.24 -12.20 16.63
N LYS A 82 20.49 -11.50 15.51
CA LYS A 82 19.90 -10.18 15.22
C LYS A 82 18.55 -10.28 14.51
N ASN A 83 17.94 -11.46 14.48
CA ASN A 83 16.65 -11.73 13.84
C ASN A 83 16.57 -11.26 12.36
N ILE A 84 17.68 -11.32 11.63
CA ILE A 84 17.72 -11.02 10.19
C ILE A 84 17.21 -12.24 9.44
N LYS A 85 16.00 -12.13 8.89
CA LYS A 85 15.34 -13.22 8.16
C LYS A 85 15.32 -13.04 6.65
N THR A 86 15.71 -11.87 6.15
CA THR A 86 15.73 -11.62 4.70
C THR A 86 16.98 -10.87 4.27
N ILE A 87 17.58 -11.33 3.17
CA ILE A 87 18.65 -10.65 2.45
C ILE A 87 18.10 -10.16 1.11
N ILE A 88 18.30 -8.87 0.84
CA ILE A 88 18.05 -8.27 -0.46
C ILE A 88 19.39 -7.92 -1.11
N ASN A 89 19.75 -8.69 -2.12
CA ASN A 89 20.94 -8.48 -2.93
C ASN A 89 20.59 -7.64 -4.18
N LEU A 90 21.15 -6.43 -4.28
CA LEU A 90 20.94 -5.51 -5.40
C LEU A 90 21.95 -5.65 -6.54
N GLN A 91 22.86 -6.62 -6.45
CA GLN A 91 23.96 -6.83 -7.37
C GLN A 91 23.52 -7.53 -8.66
N ILE A 92 24.17 -7.19 -9.77
CA ILE A 92 24.13 -8.00 -10.99
C ILE A 92 25.14 -9.15 -10.85
N ILE A 93 24.81 -10.31 -11.39
CA ILE A 93 25.72 -11.46 -11.46
C ILE A 93 27.04 -11.04 -12.12
N ASN A 94 28.17 -11.48 -11.55
CA ASN A 94 29.53 -11.16 -11.99
C ASN A 94 29.95 -9.68 -11.83
N GLU A 95 29.17 -8.85 -11.15
CA GLU A 95 29.59 -7.48 -10.87
C GLU A 95 30.77 -7.44 -9.88
N HIS A 96 31.66 -6.45 -10.06
CA HIS A 96 32.81 -6.26 -9.18
C HIS A 96 33.64 -7.55 -9.01
N SER A 97 33.84 -8.32 -10.09
CA SER A 97 34.52 -9.62 -10.09
C SER A 97 36.00 -9.57 -9.72
N GLN A 98 36.60 -8.38 -9.75
CA GLN A 98 37.99 -8.13 -9.37
C GLN A 98 38.12 -7.42 -8.00
N CYS A 99 37.02 -7.26 -7.25
CA CYS A 99 37.03 -6.62 -5.94
C CYS A 99 37.09 -7.64 -4.80
N GLY A 100 38.16 -7.61 -4.00
CA GLY A 100 38.34 -8.56 -2.90
C GLY A 100 38.62 -9.99 -3.38
N PRO A 101 38.17 -11.04 -2.65
CA PRO A 101 38.36 -12.42 -3.06
C PRO A 101 37.63 -12.72 -4.38
N PHE A 102 38.04 -13.78 -5.06
CA PHE A 102 37.37 -14.26 -6.27
C PHE A 102 35.90 -14.56 -6.00
N LEU A 103 35.07 -14.35 -7.02
CA LEU A 103 33.64 -14.67 -6.93
C LEU A 103 33.46 -16.19 -6.81
N ASN A 104 32.45 -16.58 -6.03
CA ASN A 104 31.93 -17.93 -5.98
C ASN A 104 31.29 -18.30 -7.34
N ASN A 105 31.07 -19.59 -7.58
CA ASN A 105 30.35 -20.12 -8.75
C ASN A 105 28.96 -19.50 -8.95
N SER A 106 28.34 -18.99 -7.89
CA SER A 106 27.08 -18.22 -7.95
C SER A 106 27.18 -16.91 -8.75
N GLY A 107 28.40 -16.43 -9.03
CA GLY A 107 28.67 -15.12 -9.62
C GLY A 107 28.61 -13.97 -8.60
N PHE A 108 28.51 -14.25 -7.30
CA PHE A 108 28.64 -13.31 -6.19
C PHE A 108 29.87 -13.64 -5.32
N SER A 109 30.23 -12.79 -4.37
CA SER A 109 31.41 -13.02 -3.50
C SER A 109 31.21 -14.08 -2.41
N TYR A 110 30.05 -14.72 -2.41
CA TYR A 110 29.61 -15.75 -1.49
C TYR A 110 28.54 -16.59 -2.18
N ASP A 111 28.27 -17.78 -1.66
CA ASP A 111 27.13 -18.58 -2.08
C ASP A 111 25.84 -18.18 -1.34
N PRO A 112 24.80 -17.67 -2.04
CA PRO A 112 23.50 -17.39 -1.43
C PRO A 112 22.85 -18.60 -0.75
N GLU A 113 23.10 -19.83 -1.23
CA GLU A 113 22.45 -21.05 -0.70
C GLU A 113 22.79 -21.30 0.78
N GLN A 114 23.93 -20.81 1.27
CA GLN A 114 24.31 -20.94 2.69
C GLN A 114 23.37 -20.17 3.62
N PHE A 115 22.88 -19.02 3.19
CA PHE A 115 21.88 -18.26 3.93
C PHE A 115 20.50 -18.93 3.81
N MET A 116 20.13 -19.36 2.59
CA MET A 116 18.84 -20.01 2.35
C MET A 116 18.67 -21.30 3.15
N SER A 117 19.68 -22.18 3.13
CA SER A 117 19.72 -23.43 3.92
C SER A 117 19.66 -23.18 5.44
N SER A 118 20.00 -21.97 5.88
CA SER A 118 19.90 -21.55 7.28
C SER A 118 18.57 -20.88 7.65
N GLY A 119 17.57 -20.91 6.76
CA GLY A 119 16.24 -20.34 6.98
C GLY A 119 16.15 -18.82 6.75
N ILE A 120 17.12 -18.23 6.05
CA ILE A 120 17.14 -16.81 5.71
C ILE A 120 16.67 -16.65 4.27
N TYR A 121 15.55 -15.96 4.06
CA TYR A 121 15.03 -15.69 2.72
C TYR A 121 16.01 -14.80 1.93
N TYR A 122 16.15 -15.07 0.64
CA TYR A 122 17.09 -14.35 -0.20
C TYR A 122 16.43 -13.90 -1.50
N TYR A 123 16.51 -12.61 -1.79
CA TYR A 123 15.98 -12.01 -3.00
C TYR A 123 17.09 -11.27 -3.75
N ASN A 124 17.31 -11.63 -5.01
CA ASN A 124 18.18 -10.87 -5.89
C ASN A 124 17.35 -9.94 -6.81
N PHE A 125 17.51 -8.63 -6.60
CA PHE A 125 16.93 -7.59 -7.45
C PHE A 125 18.06 -6.85 -8.17
N PRO A 126 18.50 -7.32 -9.36
CA PRO A 126 19.65 -6.75 -10.03
C PRO A 126 19.39 -5.28 -10.41
N ILE A 127 20.19 -4.38 -9.85
CA ILE A 127 20.22 -2.96 -10.23
C ILE A 127 21.65 -2.66 -10.73
N PRO A 128 21.84 -2.19 -11.97
CA PRO A 128 23.17 -1.83 -12.48
C PRO A 128 23.91 -0.87 -11.54
N ASP A 129 25.24 -0.98 -11.47
CA ASP A 129 26.00 -0.15 -10.53
C ASP A 129 25.93 1.34 -10.90
N TYR A 130 25.65 2.19 -9.91
CA TYR A 130 25.28 3.62 -10.08
C TYR A 130 23.98 3.88 -10.88
N GLU A 131 23.35 2.81 -11.35
CA GLU A 131 22.02 2.57 -11.95
C GLU A 131 20.80 3.03 -11.16
N ILE A 132 19.65 3.12 -11.85
CA ILE A 132 18.29 3.06 -11.30
C ILE A 132 17.44 2.18 -12.21
N CYS A 133 16.39 1.56 -11.68
CA CYS A 133 15.40 0.81 -12.45
C CYS A 133 14.07 1.57 -12.56
N SER A 134 13.11 1.03 -13.30
CA SER A 134 11.77 1.63 -13.40
C SER A 134 11.09 1.74 -12.03
N ILE A 135 10.19 2.72 -11.86
CA ILE A 135 9.37 2.87 -10.65
C ILE A 135 8.67 1.56 -10.30
N GLN A 136 8.16 0.84 -11.32
CA GLN A 136 7.48 -0.44 -11.15
C GLN A 136 8.40 -1.53 -10.56
N PHE A 137 9.65 -1.62 -11.03
CA PHE A 137 10.62 -2.56 -10.47
C PHE A 137 10.92 -2.24 -9.00
N ILE A 138 11.15 -0.96 -8.70
CA ILE A 138 11.47 -0.50 -7.35
C ILE A 138 10.29 -0.74 -6.39
N LYS A 139 9.05 -0.52 -6.83
CA LYS A 139 7.84 -0.87 -6.06
C LYS A 139 7.75 -2.37 -5.76
N GLY A 140 8.19 -3.23 -6.68
CA GLY A 140 8.34 -4.67 -6.43
C GLY A 140 9.25 -4.96 -5.23
N ILE A 141 10.40 -4.27 -5.16
CA ILE A 141 11.32 -4.37 -4.02
C ILE A 141 10.66 -3.86 -2.73
N MET A 142 9.95 -2.72 -2.79
CA MET A 142 9.28 -2.16 -1.61
C MET A 142 8.25 -3.11 -1.01
N LYS A 143 7.49 -3.82 -1.85
CA LYS A 143 6.52 -4.83 -1.41
C LYS A 143 7.19 -5.99 -0.70
N VAL A 144 8.30 -6.50 -1.25
CA VAL A 144 9.09 -7.55 -0.60
C VAL A 144 9.66 -7.05 0.72
N MET A 145 10.22 -5.84 0.76
CA MET A 145 10.68 -5.22 2.00
C MET A 145 9.57 -5.12 3.05
N HIS A 146 8.39 -4.63 2.67
CA HIS A 146 7.28 -4.50 3.60
C HIS A 146 6.78 -5.84 4.12
N PHE A 147 6.69 -6.86 3.26
CA PHE A 147 6.33 -8.21 3.68
C PHE A 147 7.39 -8.80 4.62
N SER A 148 8.67 -8.75 4.25
CA SER A 148 9.78 -9.28 5.03
C SER A 148 9.93 -8.62 6.40
N LEU A 149 9.56 -7.33 6.54
CA LEU A 149 9.57 -6.62 7.82
C LEU A 149 8.54 -7.16 8.83
N ASN A 150 7.50 -7.85 8.37
CA ASN A 150 6.54 -8.53 9.25
C ASN A 150 7.10 -9.87 9.75
N GLU A 151 8.03 -10.48 9.01
CA GLU A 151 8.64 -11.76 9.37
C GLU A 151 9.88 -11.58 10.28
N GLY A 152 10.67 -10.54 10.05
CA GLY A 152 11.87 -10.23 10.80
C GLY A 152 12.65 -9.04 10.24
N ASN A 153 13.92 -8.92 10.63
CA ASN A 153 14.79 -7.86 10.16
C ASN A 153 15.32 -8.16 8.74
N ILE A 154 15.63 -7.10 8.00
CA ILE A 154 16.09 -7.18 6.62
C ILE A 154 17.50 -6.62 6.49
N ALA A 155 18.38 -7.39 5.86
CA ALA A 155 19.67 -6.94 5.39
C ALA A 155 19.63 -6.61 3.90
N ILE A 156 20.09 -5.42 3.52
CA ILE A 156 20.11 -4.96 2.13
C ILE A 156 21.55 -4.60 1.76
N HIS A 157 22.02 -5.10 0.63
CA HIS A 157 23.35 -4.78 0.14
C HIS A 157 23.40 -4.64 -1.38
N CYS A 158 24.44 -3.96 -1.83
CA CYS A 158 24.92 -3.97 -3.20
C CYS A 158 26.39 -4.41 -3.14
N HIS A 159 27.32 -3.71 -3.78
CA HIS A 159 28.75 -3.89 -3.49
C HIS A 159 29.17 -3.32 -2.11
N ALA A 160 29.28 -1.99 -2.00
CA ALA A 160 29.68 -1.30 -0.76
C ALA A 160 28.54 -1.06 0.25
N GLY A 161 27.29 -1.31 -0.16
CA GLY A 161 26.11 -1.01 0.65
C GLY A 161 25.77 0.46 0.79
N LEU A 162 26.16 1.32 -0.17
CA LEU A 162 26.04 2.78 -0.06
C LEU A 162 25.08 3.38 -1.11
N GLY A 163 25.42 3.27 -2.40
CA GLY A 163 24.64 3.84 -3.49
C GLY A 163 23.26 3.21 -3.64
N ARG A 164 23.18 2.04 -4.29
CA ARG A 164 21.93 1.31 -4.56
C ARG A 164 21.17 0.99 -3.28
N THR A 165 21.87 0.48 -2.26
CA THR A 165 21.29 0.20 -0.93
C THR A 165 20.64 1.43 -0.32
N GLY A 166 21.34 2.57 -0.29
CA GLY A 166 20.79 3.81 0.25
C GLY A 166 19.57 4.31 -0.54
N THR A 167 19.60 4.18 -1.87
CA THR A 167 18.47 4.56 -2.73
C THR A 167 17.23 3.71 -2.47
N ILE A 168 17.38 2.39 -2.35
CA ILE A 168 16.25 1.48 -2.06
C ILE A 168 15.66 1.76 -0.68
N ILE A 169 16.51 1.94 0.34
CA ILE A 169 16.03 2.25 1.69
C ILE A 169 15.34 3.62 1.71
N ALA A 170 15.87 4.63 1.03
CA ALA A 170 15.23 5.94 0.93
C ALA A 170 13.89 5.87 0.19
N ALA A 171 13.80 5.11 -0.91
CA ALA A 171 12.55 4.88 -1.64
C ALA A 171 11.48 4.23 -0.75
N TYR A 172 11.87 3.32 0.15
CA TYR A 172 10.94 2.70 1.09
C TYR A 172 10.28 3.73 2.02
N PHE A 173 11.05 4.67 2.57
CA PHE A 173 10.49 5.72 3.42
C PHE A 173 9.63 6.72 2.65
N ILE A 174 9.95 7.01 1.38
CA ILE A 174 9.09 7.84 0.53
C ILE A 174 7.74 7.14 0.29
N TRP A 175 7.79 5.85 -0.04
CA TRP A 175 6.60 5.04 -0.36
C TRP A 175 5.72 4.79 0.88
N HIS A 176 6.31 4.32 1.98
CA HIS A 176 5.57 3.90 3.18
C HIS A 176 5.32 5.04 4.18
N ASP A 177 6.32 5.88 4.45
CA ASP A 177 6.25 6.91 5.52
C ASP A 177 5.95 8.32 4.97
N LYS A 178 5.80 8.49 3.65
CA LYS A 178 5.60 9.78 2.97
C LYS A 178 6.67 10.84 3.28
N LEU A 179 7.88 10.42 3.64
CA LEU A 179 9.01 11.35 3.67
C LEU A 179 9.20 11.94 2.27
N ASN A 180 9.45 13.23 2.17
CA ASN A 180 9.87 13.78 0.88
C ASN A 180 11.27 13.25 0.52
N TYR A 181 11.65 13.31 -0.75
CA TYR A 181 12.91 12.73 -1.22
C TYR A 181 14.13 13.28 -0.46
N TYR A 182 14.09 14.55 -0.07
CA TYR A 182 15.17 15.20 0.66
C TYR A 182 15.27 14.64 2.08
N GLU A 183 14.16 14.57 2.81
CA GLU A 183 14.08 13.99 4.15
C GLU A 183 14.54 12.54 4.18
N ALA A 184 14.06 11.72 3.23
CA ALA A 184 14.46 10.32 3.10
C ALA A 184 15.98 10.16 2.89
N ILE A 185 16.57 10.99 2.02
CA ILE A 185 18.02 11.00 1.80
C ILE A 185 18.77 11.41 3.07
N GLN A 186 18.32 12.45 3.78
CA GLN A 186 18.96 12.89 5.01
C GLN A 186 18.86 11.82 6.10
N PHE A 187 17.71 11.18 6.25
CA PHE A 187 17.48 10.11 7.21
C PHE A 187 18.47 8.96 7.00
N VAL A 188 18.58 8.46 5.77
CA VAL A 188 19.51 7.38 5.41
C VAL A 188 20.97 7.82 5.62
N ARG A 189 21.35 9.01 5.17
CA ARG A 189 22.74 9.51 5.31
C ARG A 189 23.15 9.78 6.76
N LYS A 190 22.21 10.15 7.63
CA LYS A 190 22.47 10.33 9.07
C LYS A 190 22.86 9.01 9.74
N LYS A 191 22.25 7.89 9.33
CA LYS A 191 22.48 6.55 9.89
C LYS A 191 23.60 5.79 9.19
N ARG A 192 23.75 5.99 7.88
CA ARG A 192 24.80 5.39 7.06
C ARG A 192 25.43 6.45 6.16
N PRO A 193 26.49 7.13 6.62
CA PRO A 193 27.13 8.20 5.88
C PRO A 193 27.55 7.79 4.46
N ARG A 194 27.56 8.77 3.54
CA ARG A 194 27.92 8.60 2.11
C ARG A 194 26.97 7.73 1.28
N SER A 195 25.82 7.33 1.82
CA SER A 195 24.76 6.65 1.06
C SER A 195 24.15 7.56 -0.02
N ILE A 196 23.59 6.96 -1.07
CA ILE A 196 23.08 7.64 -2.28
C ILE A 196 24.23 8.42 -2.97
N GLN A 197 24.88 7.80 -3.94
CA GLN A 197 26.22 8.18 -4.42
C GLN A 197 26.26 8.81 -5.81
N SER A 198 25.12 8.94 -6.50
CA SER A 198 25.06 9.57 -7.83
C SER A 198 23.93 10.59 -7.93
N LYS A 199 24.09 11.56 -8.83
CA LYS A 199 23.02 12.53 -9.19
C LYS A 199 21.78 11.81 -9.71
N MET A 200 21.97 10.74 -10.49
CA MET A 200 20.88 9.94 -11.06
C MET A 200 20.03 9.25 -9.98
N GLN A 201 20.65 8.77 -8.90
CA GLN A 201 19.92 8.21 -7.76
C GLN A 201 19.09 9.27 -7.01
N ILE A 202 19.63 10.48 -6.84
CA ILE A 202 18.89 11.59 -6.24
C ILE A 202 17.71 12.00 -7.14
N GLU A 203 17.95 12.12 -8.45
CA GLU A 203 16.90 12.47 -9.41
C GLU A 203 15.80 11.41 -9.46
N PHE A 204 16.16 10.13 -9.39
CA PHE A 204 15.20 9.05 -9.26
C PHE A 204 14.33 9.18 -8.00
N LEU A 205 14.94 9.41 -6.83
CA LEU A 205 14.18 9.57 -5.59
C LEU A 205 13.22 10.75 -5.66
N LYS A 206 13.60 11.84 -6.33
CA LYS A 206 12.71 12.97 -6.60
C LYS A 206 11.54 12.57 -7.50
N GLN A 207 11.80 11.90 -8.62
CA GLN A 207 10.74 11.40 -9.53
C GLN A 207 9.82 10.40 -8.83
N PHE A 208 10.38 9.56 -7.97
CA PHE A 208 9.65 8.58 -7.19
C PHE A 208 8.75 9.26 -6.13
N ASP A 209 9.26 10.27 -5.41
CA ASP A 209 8.48 11.11 -4.49
C ASP A 209 7.32 11.81 -5.22
N ASP A 210 7.58 12.44 -6.37
CA ASP A 210 6.54 13.08 -7.18
C ASP A 210 5.47 12.08 -7.63
N TYR A 211 5.87 10.87 -8.01
CA TYR A 211 4.95 9.78 -8.34
C TYR A 211 4.09 9.37 -7.14
N CYS A 212 4.70 9.12 -5.98
CA CYS A 212 4.01 8.76 -4.74
C CYS A 212 3.03 9.84 -4.27
N LYS A 213 3.38 11.13 -4.40
CA LYS A 213 2.50 12.26 -4.07
C LYS A 213 1.32 12.39 -5.02
N LYS A 214 1.50 12.00 -6.28
CA LYS A 214 0.44 12.09 -7.29
C LYS A 214 -0.57 10.95 -7.20
N TYR A 215 -0.10 9.71 -7.01
CA TYR A 215 -0.92 8.51 -7.19
C TYR A 215 -1.20 7.72 -5.90
N GLU A 216 -0.41 7.90 -4.86
CA GLU A 216 -0.46 7.04 -3.66
C GLU A 216 -0.98 7.80 -2.44
N VAL A 217 -2.01 8.61 -2.65
CA VAL A 217 -2.62 9.46 -1.64
C VAL A 217 -4.10 9.15 -1.52
N LEU A 218 -4.73 9.54 -0.40
CA LEU A 218 -6.14 9.24 -0.14
C LEU A 218 -7.05 9.82 -1.23
N VAL A 219 -6.79 11.05 -1.71
CA VAL A 219 -7.49 11.65 -2.85
C VAL A 219 -6.49 12.13 -3.90
N PRO A 220 -6.23 11.39 -4.99
CA PRO A 220 -5.24 11.80 -5.99
C PRO A 220 -5.72 12.97 -6.85
N LYS A 221 -4.81 13.90 -7.17
CA LYS A 221 -5.09 15.02 -8.09
C LYS A 221 -4.91 14.56 -9.54
N ILE A 222 -5.91 13.82 -10.03
CA ILE A 222 -5.95 13.25 -11.38
C ILE A 222 -7.31 13.53 -12.03
N ASN A 223 -7.36 13.44 -13.36
CA ASN A 223 -8.64 13.37 -14.08
C ASN A 223 -9.28 12.01 -13.83
N GLU A 224 -10.58 11.91 -14.13
CA GLU A 224 -11.36 10.68 -14.03
C GLU A 224 -10.67 9.48 -14.72
N LYS A 225 -10.77 8.31 -14.09
CA LYS A 225 -10.22 7.04 -14.58
C LYS A 225 -11.25 5.92 -14.46
N SER A 226 -11.12 4.89 -15.30
CA SER A 226 -11.98 3.72 -15.18
C SER A 226 -11.80 3.05 -13.81
N PHE A 227 -12.84 2.38 -13.31
CA PHE A 227 -12.74 1.61 -12.08
C PHE A 227 -11.62 0.56 -12.13
N SER A 228 -11.46 -0.12 -13.27
CA SER A 228 -10.37 -1.08 -13.51
C SER A 228 -8.99 -0.46 -13.30
N TRP A 229 -8.78 0.78 -13.77
CA TRP A 229 -7.52 1.50 -13.58
C TRP A 229 -7.25 1.76 -12.10
N PHE A 230 -8.26 2.12 -11.30
CA PHE A 230 -8.07 2.31 -9.86
C PHE A 230 -7.66 1.02 -9.16
N ILE A 231 -8.31 -0.11 -9.48
CA ILE A 231 -7.97 -1.42 -8.90
C ILE A 231 -6.55 -1.84 -9.31
N GLU A 232 -6.17 -1.66 -10.57
CA GLU A 232 -4.82 -1.95 -11.06
C GLU A 232 -3.77 -1.04 -10.38
N ASN A 233 -4.00 0.28 -10.33
CA ASN A 233 -3.09 1.22 -9.70
C ASN A 233 -3.00 0.98 -8.18
N GLN A 234 -4.09 0.63 -7.52
CA GLN A 234 -4.10 0.24 -6.11
C GLN A 234 -3.27 -1.02 -5.88
N LYS A 235 -3.41 -2.04 -6.75
CA LYS A 235 -2.56 -3.23 -6.71
C LYS A 235 -1.10 -2.89 -6.88
N LEU A 236 -0.73 -1.86 -7.65
CA LEU A 236 0.67 -1.43 -7.73
C LEU A 236 1.14 -0.73 -6.46
N SER A 237 0.29 0.08 -5.86
CA SER A 237 0.63 1.02 -4.79
C SER A 237 0.64 0.42 -3.39
N LEU A 238 -0.26 -0.53 -3.11
CA LEU A 238 -0.39 -1.12 -1.79
C LEU A 238 0.65 -2.24 -1.53
N PRO A 239 1.04 -2.47 -0.27
CA PRO A 239 1.78 -3.67 0.11
C PRO A 239 0.99 -4.95 -0.19
N THR A 240 1.69 -6.08 -0.37
CA THR A 240 1.08 -7.37 -0.79
C THR A 240 -0.11 -7.80 0.06
N ILE A 241 -0.02 -7.70 1.39
CA ILE A 241 -1.09 -8.08 2.32
C ILE A 241 -2.35 -7.21 2.08
N GLN A 242 -2.18 -5.91 1.89
CA GLN A 242 -3.28 -5.01 1.58
C GLN A 242 -3.80 -5.23 0.15
N CYS A 243 -2.96 -5.55 -0.83
CA CYS A 243 -3.42 -5.90 -2.18
C CYS A 243 -4.36 -7.10 -2.18
N GLN A 244 -4.07 -8.10 -1.35
CA GLN A 244 -4.96 -9.24 -1.16
C GLN A 244 -6.27 -8.76 -0.55
N GLN A 245 -6.23 -8.07 0.60
CA GLN A 245 -7.43 -7.60 1.29
C GLN A 245 -8.36 -6.72 0.43
N TYR A 246 -7.81 -5.81 -0.37
CA TYR A 246 -8.54 -4.82 -1.17
C TYR A 246 -8.51 -5.13 -2.68
N GLY A 247 -8.42 -6.40 -3.07
CA GLY A 247 -8.23 -6.79 -4.48
C GLY A 247 -9.36 -6.38 -5.44
N HIS A 248 -10.58 -6.16 -4.91
CA HIS A 248 -11.80 -5.86 -5.68
C HIS A 248 -12.57 -4.63 -5.17
N ILE A 249 -12.05 -3.95 -4.14
CA ILE A 249 -12.70 -2.82 -3.48
C ILE A 249 -11.63 -1.75 -3.24
N LEU A 250 -11.98 -0.48 -3.44
CA LEU A 250 -11.06 0.63 -3.14
C LEU A 250 -10.82 0.70 -1.63
N LYS A 251 -9.56 0.60 -1.21
CA LYS A 251 -9.17 0.67 0.21
C LYS A 251 -9.69 1.95 0.87
N SER A 252 -9.53 3.08 0.18
CA SER A 252 -10.01 4.39 0.61
C SER A 252 -11.49 4.35 0.99
N VAL A 253 -12.33 3.88 0.07
CA VAL A 253 -13.76 3.75 0.26
C VAL A 253 -14.10 2.77 1.38
N HIS A 254 -13.43 1.61 1.43
CA HIS A 254 -13.70 0.62 2.48
C HIS A 254 -13.42 1.16 3.88
N GLU A 255 -12.25 1.75 4.11
CA GLU A 255 -11.87 2.24 5.43
C GLU A 255 -12.72 3.44 5.88
N ILE A 256 -13.15 4.30 4.93
CA ILE A 256 -14.12 5.37 5.22
C ILE A 256 -15.48 4.78 5.62
N CYS A 257 -16.01 3.86 4.83
CA CYS A 257 -17.26 3.17 5.15
C CYS A 257 -17.22 2.47 6.51
N LYS A 258 -16.09 1.82 6.84
CA LYS A 258 -15.88 1.20 8.16
C LYS A 258 -15.95 2.24 9.28
N LYS A 259 -15.37 3.43 9.09
CA LYS A 259 -15.47 4.53 10.08
C LYS A 259 -16.89 5.07 10.22
N LEU A 260 -17.64 5.18 9.12
CA LEU A 260 -19.05 5.57 9.16
C LEU A 260 -19.91 4.53 9.89
N LEU A 261 -19.65 3.24 9.66
CA LEU A 261 -20.27 2.17 10.44
C LEU A 261 -19.91 2.27 11.93
N GLN A 262 -18.66 2.60 12.27
CA GLN A 262 -18.25 2.78 13.67
C GLN A 262 -19.00 3.92 14.37
N GLU A 263 -19.35 4.99 13.66
CA GLU A 263 -20.11 6.11 14.21
C GLU A 263 -21.53 5.68 14.65
N ILE A 264 -22.15 4.74 13.93
CA ILE A 264 -23.51 4.27 14.22
C ILE A 264 -23.51 3.03 15.13
N PHE A 265 -22.67 2.05 14.80
CA PHE A 265 -22.65 0.70 15.37
C PHE A 265 -21.51 0.49 16.38
N GLN A 266 -20.70 1.51 16.67
CA GLN A 266 -19.50 1.39 17.51
C GLN A 266 -18.57 0.30 16.96
N ASN A 267 -18.27 -0.77 17.70
CA ASN A 267 -17.50 -1.90 17.16
C ASN A 267 -18.36 -3.15 16.94
N GLU A 268 -19.68 -3.02 17.00
CA GLU A 268 -20.63 -4.13 16.95
C GLU A 268 -21.06 -4.46 15.51
N PHE A 269 -20.08 -4.62 14.63
CA PHE A 269 -20.29 -5.09 13.26
C PHE A 269 -19.11 -5.92 12.78
N VAL A 270 -19.37 -6.83 11.86
CA VAL A 270 -18.36 -7.71 11.28
C VAL A 270 -18.67 -7.96 9.81
N PHE A 271 -17.61 -8.07 8.99
CA PHE A 271 -17.73 -8.60 7.65
C PHE A 271 -17.36 -10.07 7.67
N GLU A 272 -18.34 -10.94 7.41
CA GLU A 272 -18.18 -12.39 7.47
C GLU A 272 -17.93 -12.98 6.08
N LYS A 273 -16.83 -13.71 5.95
CA LYS A 273 -16.55 -14.47 4.72
C LYS A 273 -17.47 -15.68 4.60
N VAL A 274 -18.06 -15.85 3.43
CA VAL A 274 -18.81 -17.06 3.09
C VAL A 274 -17.83 -18.08 2.49
N GLY A 275 -17.38 -19.05 3.29
CA GLY A 275 -16.61 -20.21 2.82
C GLY A 275 -15.14 -19.97 2.45
N ASN A 276 -14.46 -21.07 2.08
CA ASN A 276 -13.03 -21.15 1.77
C ASN A 276 -12.68 -20.83 0.30
N ASP A 277 -13.60 -20.33 -0.53
CA ASP A 277 -13.20 -20.05 -1.91
C ASP A 277 -12.38 -18.76 -1.96
N ASN A 278 -11.11 -18.94 -2.33
CA ASN A 278 -10.15 -17.86 -2.61
C ASN A 278 -10.59 -16.89 -3.72
N PHE A 279 -11.75 -17.11 -4.33
CA PHE A 279 -12.32 -16.31 -5.41
C PHE A 279 -13.40 -15.31 -4.94
N TYR A 280 -13.85 -15.37 -3.68
CA TYR A 280 -14.83 -14.40 -3.18
C TYR A 280 -14.22 -13.04 -2.86
N CYS A 281 -15.07 -12.00 -2.90
CA CYS A 281 -14.77 -10.72 -2.28
C CYS A 281 -14.24 -10.95 -0.85
N ILE A 282 -12.98 -10.62 -0.61
CA ILE A 282 -12.28 -10.92 0.65
C ILE A 282 -12.91 -10.22 1.85
N ILE A 283 -13.76 -9.22 1.62
CA ILE A 283 -14.46 -8.50 2.67
C ILE A 283 -15.56 -9.37 3.27
N GLY A 284 -16.37 -10.06 2.45
CA GLY A 284 -17.50 -10.86 2.94
C GLY A 284 -18.80 -10.04 3.12
N LYS A 285 -19.81 -10.64 3.77
CA LYS A 285 -21.14 -10.04 4.00
C LYS A 285 -21.14 -9.25 5.31
N LEU A 286 -21.69 -8.04 5.30
CA LEU A 286 -21.84 -7.23 6.50
C LEU A 286 -22.92 -7.81 7.42
N ARG A 287 -22.56 -8.01 8.70
CA ARG A 287 -23.51 -8.21 9.81
C ARG A 287 -23.31 -7.12 10.85
N VAL A 288 -24.42 -6.67 11.44
CA VAL A 288 -24.42 -5.64 12.47
C VAL A 288 -25.29 -6.06 13.64
N ASN A 289 -24.90 -5.66 14.84
CA ASN A 289 -25.79 -5.62 15.99
C ASN A 289 -26.58 -4.31 15.92
N TRP A 290 -27.91 -4.35 15.87
CA TRP A 290 -28.70 -3.13 15.72
C TRP A 290 -28.84 -2.32 17.01
N ILE A 291 -28.49 -2.87 18.18
CA ILE A 291 -28.66 -2.18 19.48
C ILE A 291 -28.04 -0.77 19.47
N PRO A 292 -26.77 -0.55 19.05
CA PRO A 292 -26.19 0.78 19.07
C PRO A 292 -26.89 1.77 18.13
N ALA A 293 -27.35 1.32 16.97
CA ALA A 293 -28.09 2.15 16.01
C ALA A 293 -29.44 2.64 16.57
N LEU A 294 -30.07 1.88 17.47
CA LEU A 294 -31.35 2.21 18.09
C LEU A 294 -31.23 3.21 19.26
N THR A 295 -30.01 3.49 19.72
CA THR A 295 -29.75 4.51 20.75
C THR A 295 -29.97 5.93 20.20
N ASN A 296 -30.09 6.92 21.10
CA ASN A 296 -30.17 8.33 20.68
C ASN A 296 -28.95 8.76 19.85
N HIS A 297 -27.76 8.25 20.20
CA HIS A 297 -26.53 8.52 19.45
C HIS A 297 -26.60 7.92 18.05
N GLY A 298 -26.91 6.63 17.94
CA GLY A 298 -27.00 5.93 16.64
C GLY A 298 -28.01 6.58 15.70
N LYS A 299 -29.21 6.92 16.21
CA LYS A 299 -30.24 7.64 15.45
C LYS A 299 -29.76 9.02 14.99
N ALA A 300 -29.13 9.79 15.88
CA ALA A 300 -28.60 11.11 15.54
C ALA A 300 -27.48 11.02 14.49
N ALA A 301 -26.58 10.02 14.60
CA ALA A 301 -25.52 9.76 13.64
C ALA A 301 -26.08 9.42 12.25
N THR A 302 -27.07 8.51 12.17
CA THR A 302 -27.77 8.19 10.92
C THR A 302 -28.40 9.43 10.29
N ILE A 303 -29.19 10.20 11.05
CA ILE A 303 -29.83 11.43 10.55
C ILE A 303 -28.79 12.43 10.05
N TYR A 304 -27.68 12.61 10.79
CA TYR A 304 -26.61 13.50 10.39
C TYR A 304 -25.95 13.07 9.07
N ILE A 305 -25.63 11.78 8.93
CA ILE A 305 -25.07 11.23 7.68
C ILE A 305 -26.04 11.45 6.51
N VAL A 306 -27.32 11.15 6.71
CA VAL A 306 -28.37 11.34 5.69
C VAL A 306 -28.42 12.81 5.24
N ASN A 307 -28.48 13.75 6.18
CA ASN A 307 -28.53 15.18 5.88
C ASN A 307 -27.28 15.66 5.12
N VAL A 308 -26.09 15.20 5.51
CA VAL A 308 -24.84 15.57 4.81
C VAL A 308 -24.83 15.01 3.39
N MET A 309 -25.25 13.76 3.20
CA MET A 309 -25.30 13.11 1.89
C MET A 309 -26.32 13.74 0.95
N GLU A 310 -27.51 14.11 1.45
CA GLU A 310 -28.54 14.78 0.67
C GLU A 310 -28.10 16.19 0.21
N ASN A 311 -27.32 16.89 1.03
CA ASN A 311 -26.84 18.25 0.74
C ASN A 311 -25.43 18.28 0.10
N MET A 312 -24.91 17.13 -0.36
CA MET A 312 -23.52 17.00 -0.81
C MET A 312 -23.18 17.96 -1.97
N GLU A 313 -24.10 18.19 -2.90
CA GLU A 313 -23.90 19.10 -4.03
C GLU A 313 -23.67 20.56 -3.57
N LEU A 314 -24.38 20.99 -2.51
CA LEU A 314 -24.19 22.31 -1.91
C LEU A 314 -22.86 22.38 -1.15
N ILE A 315 -22.56 21.35 -0.34
CA ILE A 315 -21.31 21.28 0.44
C ILE A 315 -20.07 21.35 -0.46
N PHE A 316 -20.12 20.74 -1.65
CA PHE A 316 -19.00 20.76 -2.60
C PHE A 316 -18.72 22.15 -3.20
N LYS A 317 -19.62 23.12 -3.02
CA LYS A 317 -19.42 24.52 -3.45
C LYS A 317 -18.69 25.35 -2.37
N ASP A 318 -18.55 24.82 -1.16
CA ASP A 318 -17.89 25.50 -0.04
C ASP A 318 -16.36 25.47 -0.15
N ASN A 319 -15.70 26.58 0.20
CA ASN A 319 -14.23 26.66 0.27
C ASN A 319 -13.63 25.67 1.28
N GLU A 320 -14.36 25.32 2.33
CA GLU A 320 -13.92 24.36 3.34
C GLU A 320 -13.68 22.96 2.72
N THR A 321 -14.53 22.56 1.78
CA THR A 321 -14.40 21.29 1.05
C THR A 321 -13.06 21.20 0.32
N TYR A 322 -12.58 22.30 -0.25
CA TYR A 322 -11.26 22.34 -0.91
C TYR A 322 -10.10 22.06 0.06
N GLU A 323 -10.12 22.67 1.26
CA GLU A 323 -9.06 22.45 2.25
C GLU A 323 -9.10 21.04 2.84
N ILE A 324 -10.29 20.45 3.01
CA ILE A 324 -10.46 19.05 3.42
C ILE A 324 -9.84 18.11 2.38
N ILE A 325 -10.16 18.29 1.10
CA ILE A 325 -9.60 17.48 -0.01
C ILE A 325 -8.07 17.63 -0.08
N LYS A 326 -7.55 18.84 0.11
CA LYS A 326 -6.11 19.13 0.13
C LYS A 326 -5.39 18.50 1.32
N ARG A 327 -6.07 18.33 2.46
CA ARG A 327 -5.56 17.54 3.60
C ARG A 327 -5.51 16.06 3.23
N ALA A 328 -6.58 15.52 2.66
CA ALA A 328 -6.64 14.13 2.19
C ALA A 328 -5.60 13.81 1.10
N GLN A 329 -5.28 14.77 0.23
CA GLN A 329 -4.20 14.68 -0.76
C GLN A 329 -2.80 14.46 -0.17
N LYS A 330 -2.61 14.65 1.14
CA LYS A 330 -1.33 14.41 1.84
C LYS A 330 -1.26 13.06 2.54
N ASN A 331 -2.41 12.45 2.87
CA ASN A 331 -2.42 11.17 3.58
C ASN A 331 -1.99 10.02 2.67
N ASN A 332 -1.14 9.13 3.18
CA ASN A 332 -0.65 7.98 2.42
C ASN A 332 -1.76 6.94 2.22
N ILE A 333 -2.02 6.50 0.99
CA ILE A 333 -2.99 5.42 0.73
C ILE A 333 -2.65 4.12 1.49
N ILE A 334 -1.37 3.91 1.85
CA ILE A 334 -0.90 2.72 2.57
C ILE A 334 -1.25 2.75 4.06
N THR A 335 -1.25 3.93 4.69
CA THR A 335 -1.31 4.08 6.15
C THR A 335 -2.38 5.07 6.65
N PHE A 336 -3.16 5.69 5.75
CA PHE A 336 -4.16 6.71 6.12
C PHE A 336 -5.20 6.18 7.11
N ASP A 337 -5.44 4.87 7.14
CA ASP A 337 -6.34 4.20 8.08
C ASP A 337 -6.01 4.54 9.55
N LYS A 338 -4.71 4.75 9.87
CA LYS A 338 -4.25 5.19 11.19
C LYS A 338 -4.59 6.64 11.52
N GLU A 339 -4.79 7.46 10.49
CA GLU A 339 -5.04 8.91 10.58
C GLU A 339 -6.53 9.25 10.36
N LEU A 340 -7.38 8.29 10.04
CA LEU A 340 -8.81 8.51 9.79
C LEU A 340 -9.55 9.12 10.99
N HIS A 341 -9.06 8.90 12.21
CA HIS A 341 -9.63 9.50 13.43
C HIS A 341 -9.48 11.03 13.49
N LEU A 342 -8.63 11.61 12.63
CA LEU A 342 -8.46 13.06 12.48
C LEU A 342 -9.54 13.70 11.62
N TYR A 343 -10.42 12.89 11.01
CA TYR A 343 -11.52 13.35 10.16
C TYR A 343 -12.85 13.10 10.86
N ASN A 344 -13.70 14.12 10.92
CA ASN A 344 -15.08 13.95 11.39
C ASN A 344 -15.98 13.35 10.31
N THR A 345 -17.20 12.94 10.67
CA THR A 345 -18.17 12.29 9.78
C THR A 345 -18.46 13.09 8.50
N ARG A 346 -18.59 14.42 8.58
CA ARG A 346 -18.81 15.27 7.39
C ARG A 346 -17.57 15.28 6.48
N GLU A 347 -16.38 15.43 7.05
CA GLU A 347 -15.14 15.42 6.26
C GLU A 347 -14.92 14.06 5.58
N LEU A 348 -15.23 12.94 6.26
CA LEU A 348 -15.16 11.60 5.69
C LEU A 348 -16.11 11.42 4.50
N LEU A 349 -17.35 11.93 4.61
CA LEU A 349 -18.33 11.89 3.51
C LEU A 349 -17.89 12.77 2.33
N ILE A 350 -17.29 13.93 2.58
CA ILE A 350 -16.68 14.77 1.53
C ILE A 350 -15.55 14.02 0.81
N ILE A 351 -14.68 13.33 1.54
CA ILE A 351 -13.59 12.55 0.96
C ILE A 351 -14.14 11.37 0.16
N LEU A 352 -15.16 10.68 0.66
CA LEU A 352 -15.84 9.61 -0.07
C LEU A 352 -16.42 10.10 -1.39
N GLU A 353 -17.18 11.20 -1.37
CA GLU A 353 -17.73 11.81 -2.58
C GLU A 353 -16.62 12.21 -3.56
N ALA A 354 -15.52 12.80 -3.06
CA ALA A 354 -14.37 13.15 -3.88
C ALA A 354 -13.69 11.92 -4.50
N GLN A 355 -13.65 10.77 -3.82
CA GLN A 355 -13.18 9.51 -4.39
C GLN A 355 -14.11 8.99 -5.50
N MET A 356 -15.42 9.04 -5.25
CA MET A 356 -16.41 8.55 -6.22
C MET A 356 -16.40 9.38 -7.50
N LYS A 357 -16.26 10.72 -7.39
CA LYS A 357 -16.11 11.64 -8.54
C LYS A 357 -14.85 11.42 -9.37
N LEU A 358 -13.86 10.67 -8.89
CA LEU A 358 -12.68 10.33 -9.69
C LEU A 358 -12.89 9.10 -10.57
N ILE A 359 -13.96 8.33 -10.33
CA ILE A 359 -14.32 7.17 -11.15
C ILE A 359 -15.07 7.66 -12.38
N LYS A 360 -14.56 7.31 -13.55
CA LYS A 360 -15.19 7.64 -14.84
C LYS A 360 -16.56 6.98 -14.93
N THR A 361 -17.58 7.76 -15.26
CA THR A 361 -18.94 7.31 -15.55
C THR A 361 -19.23 7.29 -17.07
N PRO A 362 -20.19 6.46 -17.52
CA PRO A 362 -20.80 5.37 -16.77
C PRO A 362 -19.78 4.25 -16.48
N ILE A 363 -19.87 3.62 -15.31
CA ILE A 363 -18.94 2.57 -14.86
C ILE A 363 -19.09 1.27 -15.68
N ALA A 364 -20.29 1.04 -16.21
CA ALA A 364 -20.72 -0.10 -17.01
C ALA A 364 -21.89 0.33 -17.92
N SER A 365 -22.30 -0.50 -18.88
CA SER A 365 -23.46 -0.19 -19.72
C SER A 365 -24.75 -0.11 -18.89
N LYS A 366 -25.75 0.62 -19.40
CA LYS A 366 -27.07 0.71 -18.75
C LYS A 366 -27.69 -0.68 -18.56
N GLU A 367 -27.59 -1.54 -19.57
CA GLU A 367 -28.09 -2.91 -19.56
C GLU A 367 -27.37 -3.77 -18.51
N GLU A 368 -26.05 -3.63 -18.40
CA GLU A 368 -25.25 -4.32 -17.38
C GLU A 368 -25.67 -3.91 -15.97
N LEU A 369 -25.82 -2.60 -15.72
CA LEU A 369 -26.25 -2.06 -14.44
C LEU A 369 -27.65 -2.58 -14.06
N ILE A 370 -28.63 -2.50 -14.98
CA ILE A 370 -29.99 -3.01 -14.72
C ILE A 370 -29.96 -4.51 -14.44
N SER A 371 -29.29 -5.29 -15.29
CA SER A 371 -29.24 -6.76 -15.20
C SER A 371 -28.69 -7.27 -13.86
N ILE A 372 -27.66 -6.60 -13.32
CA ILE A 372 -27.05 -6.97 -12.04
C ILE A 372 -28.00 -6.74 -10.86
N PHE A 373 -28.86 -5.72 -10.90
CA PHE A 373 -29.79 -5.43 -9.82
C PHE A 373 -31.14 -6.15 -9.96
N THR A 374 -31.54 -6.56 -11.18
CA THR A 374 -32.78 -7.32 -11.41
C THR A 374 -32.63 -8.83 -11.21
N ASN A 375 -31.49 -9.42 -11.58
CA ASN A 375 -31.31 -10.88 -11.56
C ASN A 375 -30.92 -11.44 -10.17
N ASN A 376 -30.53 -10.58 -9.22
CA ASN A 376 -29.94 -10.97 -7.94
C ASN A 376 -30.95 -11.30 -6.82
N ASN A 377 -31.95 -12.14 -7.08
CA ASN A 377 -32.75 -12.75 -6.00
C ASN A 377 -31.96 -13.78 -5.18
N ASN A 378 -30.77 -14.18 -5.64
CA ASN A 378 -29.79 -14.91 -4.85
C ASN A 378 -28.53 -14.04 -4.74
N PHE A 379 -27.99 -13.88 -3.54
CA PHE A 379 -26.75 -13.14 -3.23
C PHE A 379 -25.46 -13.70 -3.91
N ASN A 380 -25.59 -14.47 -5.00
CA ASN A 380 -24.58 -15.38 -5.54
C ASN A 380 -24.16 -15.05 -6.98
N LEU A 381 -24.11 -13.78 -7.41
CA LEU A 381 -23.63 -13.43 -8.76
C LEU A 381 -22.11 -13.63 -8.96
N CYS A 382 -21.38 -14.21 -8.00
CA CYS A 382 -19.98 -14.59 -8.16
C CYS A 382 -19.76 -16.04 -8.63
N SER A 383 -20.79 -16.86 -8.83
CA SER A 383 -20.64 -18.26 -9.27
C SER A 383 -20.39 -18.42 -10.78
N SER A 384 -20.44 -17.36 -11.57
CA SER A 384 -20.13 -17.38 -13.01
C SER A 384 -18.82 -16.65 -13.31
N ASN A 385 -17.71 -17.40 -13.40
CA ASN A 385 -16.43 -17.02 -14.02
C ASN A 385 -16.01 -15.52 -13.92
N ILE A 386 -15.76 -15.00 -12.71
CA ILE A 386 -15.08 -13.69 -12.53
C ILE A 386 -13.57 -13.86 -12.73
N THR A 387 -13.16 -14.48 -13.84
CA THR A 387 -11.78 -14.43 -14.32
C THR A 387 -11.56 -13.25 -15.26
N ASN A 388 -12.64 -12.61 -15.75
CA ASN A 388 -12.55 -11.39 -16.55
C ASN A 388 -12.46 -10.13 -15.67
N SER A 389 -11.41 -9.33 -15.89
CA SER A 389 -11.18 -8.03 -15.26
C SER A 389 -12.36 -7.05 -15.38
N ASN A 390 -13.24 -7.27 -16.36
CA ASN A 390 -14.41 -6.44 -16.66
C ASN A 390 -15.50 -6.45 -15.58
N CYS A 391 -15.51 -7.43 -14.65
CA CYS A 391 -16.56 -7.53 -13.62
C CYS A 391 -16.13 -7.03 -12.22
N THR A 392 -14.94 -6.44 -12.10
CA THR A 392 -14.37 -6.03 -10.80
C THR A 392 -15.22 -5.00 -10.05
N TRP A 393 -15.93 -4.14 -10.76
CA TRP A 393 -16.82 -3.13 -10.19
C TRP A 393 -18.06 -3.71 -9.50
N ILE A 394 -18.51 -4.91 -9.89
CA ILE A 394 -19.76 -5.51 -9.35
C ILE A 394 -19.63 -5.72 -7.84
N CYS A 395 -18.52 -6.31 -7.39
CA CYS A 395 -18.24 -6.53 -5.97
C CYS A 395 -18.20 -5.22 -5.19
N PHE A 396 -17.60 -4.18 -5.78
CA PHE A 396 -17.52 -2.85 -5.18
C PHE A 396 -18.88 -2.19 -5.01
N VAL A 397 -19.75 -2.29 -6.03
CA VAL A 397 -21.09 -1.71 -5.97
C VAL A 397 -22.00 -2.48 -5.02
N GLN A 398 -21.96 -3.81 -5.03
CA GLN A 398 -22.68 -4.64 -4.06
C GLN A 398 -22.23 -4.35 -2.62
N TYR A 399 -20.93 -4.13 -2.41
CA TYR A 399 -20.39 -3.70 -1.13
C TYR A 399 -20.97 -2.36 -0.69
N LEU A 400 -20.98 -1.34 -1.57
CA LEU A 400 -21.58 -0.04 -1.28
C LEU A 400 -23.06 -0.18 -0.91
N CYS A 401 -23.84 -0.95 -1.68
CA CYS A 401 -25.25 -1.20 -1.38
C CYS A 401 -25.44 -1.83 0.00
N GLN A 402 -24.65 -2.86 0.36
CA GLN A 402 -24.75 -3.51 1.68
C GLN A 402 -24.42 -2.56 2.84
N VAL A 403 -23.39 -1.73 2.69
CA VAL A 403 -23.00 -0.79 3.74
C VAL A 403 -24.05 0.32 3.89
N PHE A 404 -24.46 0.93 2.78
CA PHE A 404 -25.38 2.07 2.82
C PHE A 404 -26.84 1.66 3.06
N SER A 405 -27.24 0.41 2.80
CA SER A 405 -28.55 -0.11 3.25
C SER A 405 -28.65 -0.16 4.77
N VAL A 406 -27.51 -0.30 5.45
CA VAL A 406 -27.43 -0.31 6.91
C VAL A 406 -27.26 1.11 7.47
N ILE A 407 -26.34 1.90 6.91
CA ILE A 407 -26.07 3.28 7.37
C ILE A 407 -27.29 4.19 7.19
N MET A 408 -27.94 4.14 6.03
CA MET A 408 -29.05 5.04 5.69
C MET A 408 -30.39 4.55 6.25
N ASN A 409 -30.45 3.30 6.73
CA ASN A 409 -31.65 2.71 7.30
C ASN A 409 -32.87 2.91 6.36
N GLU A 410 -33.98 3.48 6.86
CA GLU A 410 -35.19 3.78 6.09
C GLU A 410 -35.00 4.85 4.98
N TYR A 411 -33.91 5.61 5.02
CA TYR A 411 -33.56 6.68 4.05
C TYR A 411 -32.73 6.16 2.86
N TYR A 412 -32.71 4.85 2.62
CA TYR A 412 -31.92 4.24 1.54
C TYR A 412 -32.26 4.76 0.14
N ASN A 413 -33.47 5.32 -0.06
CA ASN A 413 -33.91 5.95 -1.31
C ASN A 413 -33.07 7.18 -1.70
N ILE A 414 -32.55 7.93 -0.72
CA ILE A 414 -31.63 9.04 -0.97
C ILE A 414 -30.32 8.50 -1.55
N PHE A 415 -29.78 7.43 -0.94
CA PHE A 415 -28.57 6.78 -1.44
C PHE A 415 -28.75 6.13 -2.81
N VAL A 416 -29.94 5.61 -3.13
CA VAL A 416 -30.23 5.11 -4.48
C VAL A 416 -30.00 6.22 -5.53
N SER A 417 -30.46 7.45 -5.27
CA SER A 417 -30.25 8.58 -6.18
C SER A 417 -28.76 8.93 -6.32
N ILE A 418 -28.04 8.98 -5.19
CA ILE A 418 -26.59 9.26 -5.15
C ILE A 418 -25.82 8.18 -5.92
N LEU A 419 -26.12 6.90 -5.64
CA LEU A 419 -25.46 5.77 -6.28
C LEU A 419 -25.75 5.73 -7.78
N THR A 420 -26.97 6.07 -8.24
CA THR A 420 -27.26 6.19 -9.67
C THR A 420 -26.29 7.17 -10.34
N VAL A 421 -26.09 8.37 -9.76
CA VAL A 421 -25.15 9.36 -10.30
C VAL A 421 -23.71 8.89 -10.21
N TRP A 422 -23.29 8.25 -9.12
CA TRP A 422 -21.94 7.69 -8.99
C TRP A 422 -21.62 6.61 -10.04
N LEU A 423 -22.62 5.82 -10.47
CA LEU A 423 -22.42 4.73 -11.42
C LEU A 423 -22.63 5.16 -12.87
N PHE A 424 -23.58 6.06 -13.13
CA PHE A 424 -24.01 6.40 -14.49
C PHE A 424 -23.60 7.81 -14.92
N GLY A 425 -23.32 8.71 -13.98
CA GLY A 425 -22.93 10.11 -14.22
C GLY A 425 -24.10 11.09 -14.22
N GLU A 426 -25.31 10.59 -14.37
CA GLU A 426 -26.57 11.36 -14.37
C GLU A 426 -27.69 10.53 -13.73
N GLU A 427 -28.83 11.18 -13.45
CA GLU A 427 -30.02 10.44 -13.04
C GLU A 427 -30.60 9.65 -14.22
N ASP A 428 -30.84 8.35 -14.04
CA ASP A 428 -31.56 7.50 -14.99
C ASP A 428 -32.66 6.72 -14.27
N VAL A 429 -33.89 6.82 -14.78
CA VAL A 429 -35.09 6.27 -14.12
C VAL A 429 -35.05 4.75 -14.03
N GLU A 430 -34.54 4.06 -15.07
CA GLU A 430 -34.52 2.60 -15.12
C GLU A 430 -33.47 2.02 -14.17
N ILE A 431 -32.26 2.60 -14.18
CA ILE A 431 -31.18 2.23 -13.24
C ILE A 431 -31.64 2.52 -11.80
N LYS A 432 -32.24 3.69 -11.54
CA LYS A 432 -32.77 4.08 -10.23
C LYS A 432 -33.85 3.09 -9.74
N CYS A 433 -34.74 2.65 -10.62
CA CYS A 433 -35.78 1.66 -10.30
C CYS A 433 -35.18 0.28 -9.95
N ALA A 434 -34.19 -0.18 -10.71
CA ALA A 434 -33.49 -1.44 -10.45
C ALA A 434 -32.73 -1.40 -9.11
N LEU A 435 -31.97 -0.33 -8.87
CA LEU A 435 -31.26 -0.09 -7.60
C LEU A 435 -32.21 0.03 -6.42
N PHE A 436 -33.33 0.75 -6.58
CA PHE A 436 -34.34 0.90 -5.52
C PHE A 436 -34.89 -0.45 -5.09
N THR A 437 -35.23 -1.32 -6.04
CA THR A 437 -35.73 -2.67 -5.76
C THR A 437 -34.70 -3.50 -5.01
N TYR A 438 -33.44 -3.47 -5.45
CA TYR A 438 -32.35 -4.18 -4.81
C TYR A 438 -32.08 -3.68 -3.37
N MET A 439 -31.96 -2.38 -3.19
CA MET A 439 -31.75 -1.73 -1.88
C MET A 439 -32.92 -1.97 -0.92
N LYS A 440 -34.17 -1.95 -1.42
CA LYS A 440 -35.36 -2.27 -0.63
C LYS A 440 -35.31 -3.69 -0.09
N ASN A 441 -34.85 -4.66 -0.89
CA ASN A 441 -34.69 -6.04 -0.43
C ASN A 441 -33.61 -6.18 0.65
N LEU A 442 -32.47 -5.49 0.49
CA LEU A 442 -31.43 -5.41 1.52
C LEU A 442 -31.99 -4.83 2.83
N PHE A 443 -32.64 -3.66 2.75
CA PHE A 443 -33.26 -3.00 3.90
C PHE A 443 -34.33 -3.88 4.56
N THR A 444 -35.16 -4.57 3.80
CA THR A 444 -36.20 -5.47 4.34
C THR A 444 -35.60 -6.61 5.17
N ASN A 445 -34.44 -7.14 4.77
CA ASN A 445 -33.74 -8.15 5.56
C ASN A 445 -33.23 -7.56 6.87
N HIS A 446 -32.61 -6.39 6.81
CA HIS A 446 -32.13 -5.66 7.99
C HIS A 446 -33.26 -5.28 8.95
N LEU A 447 -34.42 -4.88 8.43
CA LEU A 447 -35.59 -4.51 9.23
C LEU A 447 -36.12 -5.70 10.04
N LYS A 448 -36.09 -6.92 9.48
CA LYS A 448 -36.45 -8.13 10.23
C LYS A 448 -35.51 -8.37 11.41
N ASP A 449 -34.20 -8.17 11.20
CA ASP A 449 -33.19 -8.29 12.26
C ASP A 449 -33.40 -7.22 13.35
N GLN A 450 -33.72 -5.97 12.95
CA GLN A 450 -34.04 -4.89 13.89
C GLN A 450 -35.27 -5.20 14.75
N GLN A 451 -36.36 -5.66 14.12
CA GLN A 451 -37.61 -5.97 14.81
C GLN A 451 -37.44 -7.10 15.85
N LEU A 452 -36.62 -8.10 15.54
CA LEU A 452 -36.29 -9.17 16.49
C LEU A 452 -35.63 -8.61 17.74
N ILE A 453 -34.60 -7.78 17.57
CA ILE A 453 -33.85 -7.15 18.67
C ILE A 453 -34.74 -6.20 19.48
N GLU A 454 -35.58 -5.39 18.84
CA GLU A 454 -36.51 -4.52 19.55
C GLU A 454 -37.52 -5.29 20.40
N ASN A 455 -38.00 -6.45 19.92
CA ASN A 455 -38.90 -7.31 20.68
C ASN A 455 -38.20 -7.92 21.90
N GLU A 456 -36.96 -8.39 21.75
CA GLU A 456 -36.13 -8.89 22.86
C GLU A 456 -35.88 -7.80 23.92
N LEU A 457 -35.52 -6.58 23.50
CA LEU A 457 -35.31 -5.44 24.40
C LEU A 457 -36.59 -5.02 25.15
N ARG A 458 -37.77 -5.16 24.52
CA ARG A 458 -39.07 -4.90 25.17
C ARG A 458 -39.42 -5.96 26.20
N GLN A 459 -39.09 -7.23 25.93
CA GLN A 459 -39.30 -8.32 26.90
C GLN A 459 -38.45 -8.11 28.16
N ILE A 460 -37.16 -7.78 28.00
CA ILE A 460 -36.24 -7.52 29.12
C ILE A 460 -36.68 -6.32 29.99
N LYS A 461 -37.33 -5.31 29.40
CA LYS A 461 -37.84 -4.15 30.17
C LYS A 461 -39.13 -4.41 30.93
N ASN A 462 -39.86 -5.48 30.57
CA ASN A 462 -41.12 -5.86 31.19
C ASN A 462 -40.96 -6.97 32.25
N GLU A 463 -39.77 -7.54 32.38
CA GLU A 463 -39.30 -8.39 33.49
C GLU A 463 -38.62 -7.51 34.55
#